data_AF-A0A0G2KAX7-F1
#
_entry.id   AF-A0A0G2KAX7-F1
#
_cell.length_a   1.000
_cell.length_b   1.000
_cell.length_c   1.000
_cell.angle_alpha   90.00
_cell.angle_beta   90.00
_cell.angle_gamma   90.00
#
_symmetry.space_group_name_H-M   'P 1'
#
loop_
_entity.id
_entity.type
_entity.pdbx_description
1 polymer ?
#
loop_
_entity_poly.entity_id
_entity_poly.type
_entity_poly.pdbx_seq_one_letter_code
_entity_poly.pdbx_strand_id
1 'polypeptide(L)'
;MSIHFSSRSTAYPGRGAQVRLSSGRAGFGSRSLYGLGTSRPRVAVRSAYGGPVGAGIREITINQNLLAPLSVDIDPTIQQVRQEEREQIKTLNNKFASFIDKVRFLEQQNKMLETKWALLQDQKSAKSSQLPRIFEAQIAGLRQQLEALQLDGGRLEVELRSMQDVVEDFKNKYEEEINRRTAAENEFVLLKKDVDAAYTNKVELEAKADSLQDKINFLKTLHETELAELQSQISDTCVVLSMDNSRSLDLDGIIADVKAQYEEMANHSQAEAEAWYQTKFETLQAQAGKHGDDLRNTRNEIAEMNRSIQKLQAEIDTVKNQRAKLESSIAEAEEQGELALKDARAKLAEVEEALQKAKQDLARLLREYQELMNVKLGLDIEIATYRKLLEGEESR
;
A
#
# COMPACT_ATOMS: atom_id res chain seq x y z
N MET A 1 35.65 -21.31 -19.92
CA MET A 1 34.89 -20.11 -19.55
C MET A 1 34.00 -20.48 -18.38
N SER A 2 34.43 -20.12 -17.17
CA SER A 2 33.85 -20.59 -15.91
C SER A 2 32.90 -19.52 -15.37
N ILE A 3 31.63 -19.87 -15.21
CA ILE A 3 30.58 -18.94 -14.77
C ILE A 3 30.38 -19.14 -13.26
N HIS A 4 30.81 -18.16 -12.46
CA HIS A 4 30.53 -18.12 -11.03
C HIS A 4 29.24 -17.32 -10.77
N PHE A 5 28.22 -18.01 -10.26
CA PHE A 5 27.11 -17.38 -9.54
C PHE A 5 27.56 -17.12 -8.10
N SER A 6 27.50 -15.86 -7.65
CA SER A 6 27.69 -15.50 -6.24
C SER A 6 26.51 -14.65 -5.78
N SER A 7 25.72 -15.25 -4.89
CA SER A 7 24.55 -14.70 -4.24
C SER A 7 24.95 -13.59 -3.26
N ARG A 8 24.51 -12.35 -3.52
CA ARG A 8 24.58 -11.26 -2.56
C ARG A 8 23.28 -11.19 -1.76
N SER A 9 23.37 -11.60 -0.50
CA SER A 9 22.34 -11.36 0.52
C SER A 9 22.19 -9.86 0.79
N THR A 10 21.00 -9.31 0.57
CA THR A 10 20.61 -7.99 1.06
C THR A 10 19.70 -8.16 2.28
N ALA A 11 20.23 -7.76 3.44
CA ALA A 11 19.50 -7.74 4.70
C ALA A 11 18.56 -6.53 4.73
N TYR A 12 17.27 -6.80 4.91
CA TYR A 12 16.24 -5.83 5.28
C TYR A 12 16.45 -5.34 6.73
N PRO A 13 16.32 -4.04 7.03
CA PRO A 13 16.02 -3.61 8.39
C PRO A 13 14.50 -3.63 8.61
N GLY A 14 14.06 -4.47 9.55
CA GLY A 14 12.69 -4.55 10.02
C GLY A 14 12.24 -3.28 10.73
N ARG A 15 11.08 -2.76 10.32
CA ARG A 15 10.30 -1.74 11.01
C ARG A 15 9.54 -2.40 12.17
N GLY A 16 10.03 -2.22 13.40
CA GLY A 16 9.30 -2.52 14.63
C GLY A 16 8.70 -1.26 15.21
N ALA A 17 7.37 -1.15 15.19
CA ALA A 17 6.62 -0.13 15.90
C ALA A 17 6.44 -0.53 17.36
N GLN A 18 6.75 0.36 18.31
CA GLN A 18 6.12 0.36 19.64
C GLN A 18 5.86 1.81 20.09
N VAL A 19 4.60 2.19 19.94
CA VAL A 19 3.97 3.30 20.65
C VAL A 19 3.72 2.84 22.08
N ARG A 20 4.33 3.50 23.07
CA ARG A 20 3.89 3.44 24.46
C ARG A 20 3.32 4.80 24.84
N LEU A 21 1.99 4.88 24.83
CA LEU A 21 1.22 5.88 25.55
C LEU A 21 1.07 5.40 27.00
N SER A 22 1.76 6.05 27.93
CA SER A 22 1.50 5.91 29.35
C SER A 22 0.60 7.05 29.82
N SER A 23 -0.56 6.63 30.30
CA SER A 23 -1.59 7.36 31.03
C SER A 23 -1.09 8.10 32.27
N GLY A 24 -1.61 9.31 32.49
CA GLY A 24 -1.52 10.06 33.73
C GLY A 24 -2.63 11.11 33.84
N ARG A 25 -3.79 10.67 34.37
CA ARG A 25 -4.84 11.42 35.12
C ARG A 25 -4.26 12.62 35.90
N ALA A 26 -4.96 13.69 36.29
CA ALA A 26 -6.36 14.09 36.32
C ALA A 26 -6.38 15.59 36.72
N GLY A 27 -7.47 16.31 36.44
CA GLY A 27 -7.65 17.64 37.03
C GLY A 27 -8.72 18.51 36.38
N PHE A 28 -9.93 17.98 36.20
CA PHE A 28 -11.12 18.80 35.93
C PHE A 28 -11.64 19.41 37.24
N GLY A 29 -11.78 20.73 37.29
CA GLY A 29 -12.61 21.47 38.24
C GLY A 29 -13.19 22.68 37.49
N SER A 30 -14.44 22.64 37.04
CA SER A 30 -15.69 22.94 37.75
C SER A 30 -15.97 24.44 37.99
N ARG A 31 -17.14 24.84 37.47
CA ARG A 31 -18.07 25.91 37.91
C ARG A 31 -17.73 27.36 37.49
N SER A 32 -18.54 27.99 36.63
CA SER A 32 -19.91 28.54 36.84
C SER A 32 -19.84 29.85 37.66
N LEU A 33 -19.99 31.00 37.01
CA LEU A 33 -21.21 31.82 36.87
C LEU A 33 -21.78 32.36 38.19
N TYR A 34 -21.40 33.60 38.50
CA TYR A 34 -22.17 34.67 39.16
C TYR A 34 -21.48 35.97 38.69
N GLY A 35 -22.11 37.08 38.32
CA GLY A 35 -23.49 37.53 38.27
C GLY A 35 -23.48 39.01 37.83
N LEU A 36 -24.65 39.46 37.37
CA LEU A 36 -25.20 40.82 37.33
C LEU A 36 -24.31 42.00 37.83
N GLY A 37 -24.31 43.19 37.21
CA GLY A 37 -25.22 43.72 36.20
C GLY A 37 -25.07 45.25 36.01
N THR A 38 -25.93 45.77 35.14
CA THR A 38 -26.36 47.18 34.93
C THR A 38 -25.30 48.16 34.36
N SER A 39 -25.40 48.71 33.13
CA SER A 39 -26.44 49.63 32.55
C SER A 39 -26.57 50.93 33.38
N ARG A 40 -26.55 52.17 32.89
CA ARG A 40 -26.53 52.80 31.55
C ARG A 40 -26.27 54.34 31.78
N PRO A 41 -26.47 55.30 30.84
CA PRO A 41 -25.53 56.41 30.60
C PRO A 41 -26.08 57.85 30.84
N ARG A 42 -25.20 58.84 30.59
CA ARG A 42 -25.40 60.23 30.09
C ARG A 42 -26.73 60.95 30.37
N VAL A 43 -26.62 62.15 30.94
CA VAL A 43 -27.47 63.31 30.60
C VAL A 43 -26.60 64.57 30.44
N ALA A 44 -26.96 65.38 29.45
CA ALA A 44 -26.38 66.67 29.07
C ALA A 44 -27.30 67.83 29.47
N VAL A 45 -26.97 69.05 29.02
CA VAL A 45 -27.74 70.32 28.97
C VAL A 45 -27.29 71.34 30.04
N ARG A 46 -26.58 72.43 29.70
CA ARG A 46 -26.94 73.70 29.00
C ARG A 46 -27.86 74.66 29.80
N SER A 47 -27.22 75.73 30.29
CA SER A 47 -27.51 77.17 30.10
C SER A 47 -28.88 77.81 30.44
N ALA A 48 -28.76 78.96 31.11
CA ALA A 48 -29.38 80.27 30.80
C ALA A 48 -30.63 80.76 31.59
N TYR A 49 -30.39 81.92 32.25
CA TYR A 49 -31.20 83.15 32.34
C TYR A 49 -32.57 83.19 33.05
N GLY A 50 -32.72 84.22 33.90
CA GLY A 50 -34.01 84.86 34.22
C GLY A 50 -34.13 85.42 35.65
N GLY A 51 -33.89 86.72 35.85
CA GLY A 51 -34.57 87.50 36.91
C GLY A 51 -35.99 87.90 36.46
N PRO A 52 -36.72 88.87 37.09
CA PRO A 52 -36.35 89.82 38.15
C PRO A 52 -37.48 90.15 39.19
N VAL A 53 -37.32 91.26 39.93
CA VAL A 53 -38.31 92.08 40.69
C VAL A 53 -38.71 91.54 42.09
N GLY A 54 -38.72 92.26 43.21
CA GLY A 54 -38.56 93.68 43.55
C GLY A 54 -39.49 94.00 44.74
N ALA A 55 -38.98 94.59 45.82
CA ALA A 55 -39.76 95.32 46.83
C ALA A 55 -38.81 96.12 47.73
N GLY A 56 -39.00 97.43 47.78
CA GLY A 56 -38.21 98.35 48.61
C GLY A 56 -38.94 98.87 49.84
N ILE A 57 -38.15 99.63 50.62
CA ILE A 57 -38.49 100.72 51.55
C ILE A 57 -38.94 100.31 52.97
N ARG A 58 -38.10 100.66 53.98
CA ARG A 58 -38.40 101.70 54.99
C ARG A 58 -37.19 102.03 55.88
N GLU A 59 -36.81 103.29 55.84
CA GLU A 59 -35.98 104.01 56.81
C GLU A 59 -36.83 104.29 58.07
N ILE A 60 -36.31 103.97 59.26
CA ILE A 60 -36.92 104.34 60.56
C ILE A 60 -35.82 104.75 61.54
N THR A 61 -35.74 106.07 61.75
CA THR A 61 -35.42 106.81 62.97
C THR A 61 -34.39 106.24 63.96
N ILE A 62 -33.24 106.90 64.01
CA ILE A 62 -32.19 106.76 65.02
C ILE A 62 -32.70 107.31 66.37
N ASN A 63 -32.87 106.44 67.37
CA ASN A 63 -33.04 106.84 68.77
C ASN A 63 -31.66 106.95 69.44
N GLN A 64 -31.15 108.17 69.61
CA GLN A 64 -29.83 108.43 70.21
C GLN A 64 -29.76 108.26 71.75
N ASN A 65 -30.78 107.65 72.38
CA ASN A 65 -30.86 107.41 73.83
C ASN A 65 -30.88 105.92 74.25
N LEU A 66 -30.46 105.00 73.37
CA LEU A 66 -30.31 103.56 73.70
C LEU A 66 -28.87 103.04 73.53
N LEU A 67 -27.88 103.94 73.48
CA LEU A 67 -26.44 103.63 73.55
C LEU A 67 -25.96 103.58 75.01
N ALA A 68 -26.65 102.80 75.84
CA ALA A 68 -26.15 102.39 77.16
C ALA A 68 -25.69 100.93 77.05
N PRO A 69 -24.41 100.60 77.26
CA PRO A 69 -23.97 99.22 77.35
C PRO A 69 -24.68 98.57 78.54
N LEU A 70 -25.62 97.66 78.29
CA LEU A 70 -26.04 96.72 79.31
C LEU A 70 -24.87 95.76 79.53
N SER A 71 -24.05 96.09 80.53
CA SER A 71 -23.10 95.19 81.17
C SER A 71 -23.89 94.09 81.86
N VAL A 72 -24.23 93.06 81.09
CA VAL A 72 -24.47 91.74 81.67
C VAL A 72 -23.08 91.26 82.05
N ASP A 73 -22.77 91.28 83.34
CA ASP A 73 -21.61 90.59 83.90
C ASP A 73 -21.77 89.09 83.60
N ILE A 74 -21.33 88.71 82.39
CA ILE A 74 -21.20 87.32 81.98
C ILE A 74 -19.95 86.83 82.69
N ASP A 75 -20.19 85.93 83.64
CA ASP A 75 -19.24 85.20 84.45
C ASP A 75 -17.89 84.97 83.71
N PRO A 76 -16.74 85.43 84.26
CA PRO A 76 -15.42 85.30 83.64
C PRO A 76 -15.02 83.83 83.36
N THR A 77 -15.70 82.87 84.01
CA THR A 77 -15.53 81.43 83.74
C THR A 77 -16.17 80.98 82.41
N ILE A 78 -17.28 81.57 81.97
CA ILE A 78 -17.98 81.21 80.72
C ILE A 78 -17.23 81.73 79.48
N GLN A 79 -16.52 82.85 79.60
CA GLN A 79 -15.75 83.43 78.50
C GLN A 79 -14.47 82.63 78.22
N GLN A 80 -13.81 82.11 79.26
CA GLN A 80 -12.68 81.19 79.11
C GLN A 80 -13.10 79.87 78.45
N VAL A 81 -14.21 79.26 78.88
CA VAL A 81 -14.73 78.02 78.26
C VAL A 81 -15.10 78.23 76.79
N ARG A 82 -15.76 79.34 76.42
CA ARG A 82 -16.05 79.64 75.00
C ARG A 82 -14.78 79.91 74.18
N GLN A 83 -13.74 80.48 74.78
CA GLN A 83 -12.48 80.72 74.10
C GLN A 83 -11.70 79.41 73.89
N GLU A 84 -11.68 78.53 74.89
CA GLU A 84 -11.14 77.16 74.79
C GLU A 84 -11.92 76.31 73.78
N GLU A 85 -13.26 76.33 73.79
CA GLU A 85 -14.08 75.65 72.77
C GLU A 85 -13.82 76.21 71.37
N ARG A 86 -13.67 77.53 71.22
CA ARG A 86 -13.35 78.16 69.93
C ARG A 86 -11.95 77.77 69.46
N GLU A 87 -10.97 77.62 70.35
CA GLU A 87 -9.63 77.14 70.01
C GLU A 87 -9.61 75.63 69.70
N GLN A 88 -10.39 74.82 70.41
CA GLN A 88 -10.58 73.40 70.08
C GLN A 88 -11.26 73.23 68.72
N ILE A 89 -12.31 74.02 68.44
CA ILE A 89 -12.98 74.04 67.12
C ILE A 89 -12.01 74.50 66.04
N LYS A 90 -11.18 75.53 66.26
CA LYS A 90 -10.13 75.92 65.31
C LYS A 90 -9.10 74.81 65.07
N THR A 91 -8.66 74.13 66.12
CA THR A 91 -7.69 73.04 66.04
C THR A 91 -8.27 71.85 65.29
N LEU A 92 -9.55 71.53 65.54
CA LEU A 92 -10.28 70.49 64.84
C LEU A 92 -10.53 70.88 63.39
N ASN A 93 -10.86 72.14 63.11
CA ASN A 93 -11.06 72.65 61.75
C ASN A 93 -9.75 72.64 60.95
N ASN A 94 -8.62 73.00 61.57
CA ASN A 94 -7.29 72.86 60.97
C ASN A 94 -6.95 71.38 60.66
N LYS A 95 -7.34 70.45 61.54
CA LYS A 95 -7.23 69.00 61.28
C LYS A 95 -8.15 68.57 60.13
N PHE A 96 -9.38 69.08 60.04
CA PHE A 96 -10.27 68.78 58.92
C PHE A 96 -9.74 69.36 57.60
N ALA A 97 -9.19 70.56 57.61
CA ALA A 97 -8.56 71.15 56.43
C ALA A 97 -7.38 70.29 55.96
N SER A 98 -6.52 69.81 56.87
CA SER A 98 -5.41 68.92 56.49
C SER A 98 -5.88 67.55 56.00
N PHE A 99 -6.97 67.01 56.54
CA PHE A 99 -7.60 65.80 56.00
C PHE A 99 -8.22 66.02 54.61
N ILE A 100 -8.89 67.15 54.38
CA ILE A 100 -9.45 67.50 53.08
C ILE A 100 -8.34 67.65 52.03
N ASP A 101 -7.24 68.32 52.39
CA ASP A 101 -6.07 68.44 51.50
C ASP A 101 -5.44 67.08 51.21
N LYS A 102 -5.39 66.19 52.21
CA LYS A 102 -4.90 64.82 52.01
C LYS A 102 -5.80 64.00 51.10
N VAL A 103 -7.12 64.12 51.24
CA VAL A 103 -8.10 63.44 50.37
C VAL A 103 -7.98 63.97 48.95
N ARG A 104 -7.91 65.30 48.75
CA ARG A 104 -7.70 65.90 47.42
C ARG A 104 -6.41 65.44 46.76
N PHE A 105 -5.32 65.36 47.54
CA PHE A 105 -4.04 64.85 47.04
C PHE A 105 -4.15 63.39 46.60
N LEU A 106 -4.83 62.53 47.40
CA LEU A 106 -5.05 61.12 47.05
C LEU A 106 -5.99 60.95 45.86
N GLU A 107 -7.06 61.75 45.75
CA GLU A 107 -7.94 61.77 44.58
C GLU A 107 -7.19 62.17 43.31
N GLN A 108 -6.32 63.18 43.40
CA GLN A 108 -5.51 63.62 42.27
C GLN A 108 -4.47 62.56 41.87
N GLN A 109 -3.88 61.85 42.84
CA GLN A 109 -3.02 60.70 42.57
C GLN A 109 -3.78 59.54 41.93
N ASN A 110 -4.96 59.19 42.43
CA ASN A 110 -5.80 58.14 41.84
C ASN A 110 -6.19 58.48 40.40
N LYS A 111 -6.59 59.73 40.13
CA LYS A 111 -6.92 60.18 38.78
C LYS A 111 -5.71 60.13 37.84
N MET A 112 -4.51 60.46 38.35
CA MET A 112 -3.26 60.27 37.61
C MET A 112 -2.98 58.78 37.33
N LEU A 113 -3.22 57.89 38.29
CA LEU A 113 -3.04 56.45 38.11
C LEU A 113 -4.05 55.87 37.12
N GLU A 114 -5.31 56.30 37.16
CA GLU A 114 -6.35 55.90 36.21
C GLU A 114 -6.00 56.31 34.77
N THR A 115 -5.56 57.56 34.57
CA THR A 115 -5.13 58.01 33.23
C THR A 115 -3.89 57.28 32.73
N LYS A 116 -2.90 57.01 33.60
CA LYS A 116 -1.73 56.18 33.24
C LYS A 116 -2.14 54.75 32.91
N TRP A 117 -3.07 54.17 33.66
CA TRP A 117 -3.59 52.83 33.41
C TRP A 117 -4.30 52.76 32.05
N ALA A 118 -5.17 53.72 31.75
CA ALA A 118 -5.87 53.80 30.47
C ALA A 118 -4.90 53.90 29.28
N LEU A 119 -3.88 54.75 29.37
CA LEU A 119 -2.85 54.89 28.33
C LEU A 119 -2.02 53.62 28.14
N LEU A 120 -1.65 52.93 29.23
CA LEU A 120 -0.94 51.66 29.16
C LEU A 120 -1.80 50.56 28.54
N GLN A 121 -3.08 50.52 28.85
CA GLN A 121 -4.01 49.56 28.29
C GLN A 121 -4.22 49.78 26.79
N ASP A 122 -4.34 51.04 26.36
CA ASP A 122 -4.49 51.41 24.94
C ASP A 122 -3.21 51.16 24.13
N GLN A 123 -2.03 51.39 24.72
CA GLN A 123 -0.77 50.97 24.09
C GLN A 123 -0.63 49.45 23.98
N LYS A 124 -1.10 48.69 24.97
CA LYS A 124 -1.01 47.23 24.95
C LYS A 124 -1.93 46.63 23.89
N SER A 125 -3.14 47.17 23.68
CA SER A 125 -4.03 46.74 22.60
C SER A 125 -3.45 47.10 21.22
N ALA A 126 -2.94 48.31 21.03
CA ALA A 126 -2.38 48.76 19.75
C ALA A 126 -1.11 47.99 19.33
N LYS A 127 -0.27 47.57 20.29
CA LYS A 127 0.96 46.79 20.02
C LYS A 127 0.73 45.28 19.88
N SER A 128 -0.46 44.75 20.19
CA SER A 128 -0.68 43.30 20.29
C SER A 128 -1.14 42.55 19.04
N SER A 129 -1.44 43.20 17.89
CA SER A 129 -2.35 42.55 16.91
C SER A 129 -1.80 42.23 15.51
N GLN A 130 -0.57 42.58 15.15
CA GLN A 130 -0.08 42.32 13.78
C GLN A 130 0.80 41.08 13.67
N LEU A 131 1.65 40.83 14.65
CA LEU A 131 2.60 39.72 14.62
C LEU A 131 1.91 38.34 14.58
N PRO A 132 0.87 38.06 15.39
CA PRO A 132 0.15 36.78 15.32
C PRO A 132 -0.51 36.55 13.96
N ARG A 133 -1.07 37.60 13.33
CA ARG A 133 -1.73 37.50 12.03
C ARG A 133 -0.76 37.21 10.88
N ILE A 134 0.45 37.77 10.95
CA ILE A 134 1.51 37.48 9.97
C ILE A 134 1.95 36.01 10.11
N PHE A 135 2.16 35.54 11.34
CA PHE A 135 2.49 34.13 11.56
C PHE A 135 1.37 33.19 11.14
N GLU A 136 0.10 33.51 11.42
CA GLU A 136 -1.06 32.75 10.94
C GLU A 136 -1.13 32.69 9.41
N ALA A 137 -0.89 33.80 8.71
CA ALA A 137 -0.85 33.83 7.25
C ALA A 137 0.30 32.99 6.68
N GLN A 138 1.48 33.05 7.30
CA GLN A 138 2.63 32.21 6.91
C GLN A 138 2.35 30.72 7.17
N ILE A 139 1.76 30.38 8.31
CA ILE A 139 1.36 29.01 8.64
C ILE A 139 0.31 28.50 7.64
N ALA A 140 -0.67 29.33 7.27
CA ALA A 140 -1.67 28.98 6.27
C ALA A 140 -1.04 28.76 4.89
N GLY A 141 -0.11 29.63 4.47
CA GLY A 141 0.63 29.47 3.22
C GLY A 141 1.46 28.19 3.19
N LEU A 142 2.18 27.87 4.26
CA LEU A 142 2.96 26.64 4.38
C LEU A 142 2.07 25.39 4.37
N ARG A 143 0.89 25.44 5.00
CA ARG A 143 -0.09 24.34 4.95
C ARG A 143 -0.61 24.12 3.53
N GLN A 144 -0.94 25.19 2.81
CA GLN A 144 -1.38 25.08 1.43
C GLN A 144 -0.28 24.52 0.51
N GLN A 145 0.98 24.91 0.72
CA GLN A 145 2.11 24.32 0.00
C GLN A 145 2.30 22.85 0.33
N LEU A 146 2.14 22.44 1.59
CA LEU A 146 2.18 21.03 2.00
C LEU A 146 1.08 20.22 1.31
N GLU A 147 -0.16 20.71 1.29
CA GLU A 147 -1.28 20.06 0.63
C GLU A 147 -1.06 19.93 -0.88
N ALA A 148 -0.55 20.99 -1.54
CA ALA A 148 -0.20 20.94 -2.96
C ALA A 148 0.89 19.89 -3.24
N LEU A 149 1.95 19.86 -2.43
CA LEU A 149 3.01 18.85 -2.56
C LEU A 149 2.51 17.42 -2.28
N GLN A 150 1.56 17.25 -1.36
CA GLN A 150 0.95 15.94 -1.09
C GLN A 150 0.09 15.45 -2.27
N LEU A 151 -0.68 16.35 -2.89
CA LEU A 151 -1.46 16.03 -4.09
C LEU A 151 -0.55 15.68 -5.27
N ASP A 152 0.49 16.48 -5.51
CA ASP A 152 1.48 16.20 -6.55
C ASP A 152 2.25 14.90 -6.28
N GLY A 153 2.60 14.64 -5.01
CA GLY A 153 3.20 13.38 -4.60
C GLY A 153 2.30 12.18 -4.91
N GLY A 154 1.01 12.27 -4.57
CA GLY A 154 0.03 11.23 -4.90
C GLY A 154 -0.14 11.03 -6.41
N ARG A 155 -0.18 12.12 -7.20
CA ARG A 155 -0.24 12.04 -8.67
C ARG A 155 1.00 11.34 -9.24
N LEU A 156 2.19 11.72 -8.78
CA LEU A 156 3.45 11.12 -9.21
C LEU A 156 3.56 9.65 -8.79
N GLU A 157 3.04 9.27 -7.63
CA GLU A 157 2.97 7.87 -7.20
C GLU A 157 2.08 7.03 -8.11
N VAL A 158 0.93 7.57 -8.55
CA VAL A 158 0.05 6.89 -9.50
C VAL A 158 0.72 6.76 -10.88
N GLU A 159 1.35 7.82 -11.38
CA GLU A 159 2.11 7.77 -12.65
C GLU A 159 3.28 6.77 -12.58
N LEU A 160 3.99 6.72 -11.44
CA LEU A 160 5.07 5.76 -11.21
C LEU A 160 4.54 4.33 -11.24
N ARG A 161 3.43 4.04 -10.54
CA ARG A 161 2.80 2.72 -10.55
C ARG A 161 2.34 2.34 -11.96
N SER A 162 1.67 3.24 -12.66
CA SER A 162 1.24 3.00 -14.04
C SER A 162 2.42 2.70 -14.97
N MET A 163 3.54 3.41 -14.83
CA MET A 163 4.74 3.13 -15.62
C MET A 163 5.38 1.80 -15.21
N GLN A 164 5.39 1.45 -13.93
CA GLN A 164 5.88 0.15 -13.44
C GLN A 164 5.05 -1.00 -14.01
N ASP A 165 3.72 -0.88 -14.03
CA ASP A 165 2.82 -1.88 -14.61
C ASP A 165 3.11 -2.09 -16.09
N VAL A 166 3.30 -1.00 -16.86
CA VAL A 166 3.66 -1.08 -18.28
C VAL A 166 5.03 -1.74 -18.48
N VAL A 167 6.01 -1.43 -17.64
CA VAL A 167 7.35 -2.07 -17.70
C VAL A 167 7.26 -3.57 -17.40
N GLU A 168 6.48 -3.96 -16.39
CA GLU A 168 6.29 -5.38 -16.05
C GLU A 168 5.54 -6.12 -17.17
N ASP A 169 4.52 -5.49 -17.78
CA ASP A 169 3.83 -6.02 -18.96
C ASP A 169 4.79 -6.25 -20.14
N PHE A 170 5.69 -5.31 -20.42
CA PHE A 170 6.69 -5.48 -21.46
C PHE A 170 7.68 -6.59 -21.10
N LYS A 171 8.15 -6.64 -19.86
CA LYS A 171 9.04 -7.70 -19.38
C LYS A 171 8.39 -9.08 -19.55
N ASN A 172 7.13 -9.24 -19.15
CA ASN A 172 6.37 -10.48 -19.32
C ASN A 172 6.27 -10.86 -20.81
N LYS A 173 5.95 -9.90 -21.69
CA LYS A 173 5.94 -10.13 -23.15
C LYS A 173 7.30 -10.55 -23.70
N TYR A 174 8.39 -9.95 -23.22
CA TYR A 174 9.74 -10.33 -23.62
C TYR A 174 10.10 -11.75 -23.14
N GLU A 175 9.75 -12.11 -21.91
CA GLU A 175 9.96 -13.46 -21.39
C GLU A 175 9.14 -14.50 -22.17
N GLU A 176 7.89 -14.20 -22.50
CA GLU A 176 7.07 -15.05 -23.38
C GLU A 176 7.65 -15.19 -24.78
N GLU A 177 8.16 -14.11 -25.37
CA GLU A 177 8.79 -14.15 -26.70
C GLU A 177 10.07 -14.97 -26.69
N ILE A 178 10.88 -14.85 -25.62
CA ILE A 178 12.07 -15.68 -25.43
C ILE A 178 11.66 -17.15 -25.33
N ASN A 179 10.65 -17.48 -24.52
CA ASN A 179 10.16 -18.84 -24.37
C ASN A 179 9.60 -19.39 -25.70
N ARG A 180 8.83 -18.59 -26.44
CA ARG A 180 8.31 -18.96 -27.77
C ARG A 180 9.44 -19.19 -28.77
N ARG A 181 10.46 -18.33 -28.78
CA ARG A 181 11.66 -18.49 -29.62
C ARG A 181 12.41 -19.77 -29.26
N THR A 182 12.65 -20.04 -27.98
CA THR A 182 13.34 -21.25 -27.52
C THR A 182 12.55 -22.51 -27.87
N ALA A 183 11.22 -22.49 -27.74
CA ALA A 183 10.37 -23.61 -28.16
C ALA A 183 10.48 -23.87 -29.67
N ALA A 184 10.38 -22.83 -30.50
CA ALA A 184 10.53 -22.94 -31.95
C ALA A 184 11.94 -23.38 -32.36
N GLU A 185 12.99 -22.92 -31.66
CA GLU A 185 14.37 -23.36 -31.89
C GLU A 185 14.57 -24.83 -31.52
N ASN A 186 13.99 -25.30 -30.42
CA ASN A 186 13.99 -26.71 -30.05
C ASN A 186 13.27 -27.57 -31.09
N GLU A 187 12.10 -27.14 -31.57
CA GLU A 187 11.36 -27.82 -32.64
C GLU A 187 12.17 -27.88 -33.94
N PHE A 188 12.82 -26.77 -34.31
CA PHE A 188 13.71 -26.73 -35.47
C PHE A 188 14.88 -27.70 -35.35
N VAL A 189 15.51 -27.80 -34.18
CA VAL A 189 16.60 -28.74 -33.92
C VAL A 189 16.13 -30.18 -34.02
N LEU A 190 14.94 -30.50 -33.50
CA LEU A 190 14.35 -31.83 -33.63
C LEU A 190 14.05 -32.16 -35.09
N LEU A 191 13.39 -31.25 -35.81
CA LEU A 191 13.06 -31.42 -37.23
C LEU A 191 14.34 -31.61 -38.06
N LYS A 192 15.40 -30.86 -37.76
CA LYS A 192 16.70 -31.04 -38.41
C LYS A 192 17.26 -32.43 -38.17
N LYS A 193 17.22 -32.94 -36.94
CA LYS A 193 17.66 -34.30 -36.61
C LYS A 193 16.87 -35.36 -37.39
N ASP A 194 15.56 -35.16 -37.52
CA ASP A 194 14.68 -36.08 -38.25
C ASP A 194 14.94 -36.03 -39.77
N VAL A 195 15.21 -34.84 -40.32
CA VAL A 195 15.64 -34.67 -41.72
C VAL A 195 16.99 -35.33 -41.97
N ASP A 196 17.97 -35.14 -41.08
CA ASP A 196 19.29 -35.77 -41.20
C ASP A 196 19.16 -37.30 -41.13
N ALA A 197 18.35 -37.84 -40.21
CA ALA A 197 18.08 -39.27 -40.12
C ALA A 197 17.35 -39.83 -41.34
N ALA A 198 16.38 -39.09 -41.89
CA ALA A 198 15.71 -39.46 -43.13
C ALA A 198 16.69 -39.45 -44.33
N TYR A 199 17.61 -38.49 -44.36
CA TYR A 199 18.64 -38.41 -45.40
C TYR A 199 19.63 -39.56 -45.31
N THR A 200 20.13 -39.92 -44.12
CA THR A 200 21.01 -41.09 -43.97
C THR A 200 20.32 -42.38 -44.39
N ASN A 201 19.05 -42.57 -43.98
CA ASN A 201 18.26 -43.72 -44.41
C ASN A 201 18.05 -43.76 -45.93
N LYS A 202 17.81 -42.60 -46.55
CA LYS A 202 17.69 -42.49 -48.01
C LYS A 202 18.99 -42.93 -48.69
N VAL A 203 20.14 -42.40 -48.26
CA VAL A 203 21.45 -42.73 -48.82
C VAL A 203 21.77 -44.22 -48.64
N GLU A 204 21.45 -44.81 -47.49
CA GLU A 204 21.61 -46.25 -47.25
C GLU A 204 20.73 -47.10 -48.18
N LEU A 205 19.49 -46.68 -48.43
CA LEU A 205 18.59 -47.36 -49.36
C LEU A 205 19.05 -47.22 -50.82
N GLU A 206 19.56 -46.05 -51.22
CA GLU A 206 20.17 -45.83 -52.54
C GLU A 206 21.39 -46.75 -52.73
N ALA A 207 22.30 -46.84 -51.74
CA ALA A 207 23.45 -47.74 -51.81
C ALA A 207 23.06 -49.22 -51.90
N LYS A 208 21.99 -49.64 -51.21
CA LYS A 208 21.44 -51.00 -51.33
C LYS A 208 20.83 -51.24 -52.70
N ALA A 209 20.14 -50.25 -53.27
CA ALA A 209 19.56 -50.34 -54.61
C ALA A 209 20.67 -50.47 -55.67
N ASP A 210 21.73 -49.66 -55.57
CA ASP A 210 22.90 -49.73 -56.47
C ASP A 210 23.60 -51.09 -56.36
N SER A 211 23.83 -51.58 -55.13
CA SER A 211 24.42 -52.92 -54.91
C SER A 211 23.58 -54.05 -55.51
N LEU A 212 22.24 -53.98 -55.39
CA LEU A 212 21.35 -54.93 -56.03
C LEU A 212 21.36 -54.81 -57.55
N GLN A 213 21.45 -53.59 -58.08
CA GLN A 213 21.57 -53.34 -59.52
C GLN A 213 22.87 -53.92 -60.08
N ASP A 214 23.99 -53.75 -59.39
CA ASP A 214 25.27 -54.36 -59.74
C ASP A 214 25.20 -55.89 -59.70
N LYS A 215 24.54 -56.46 -58.69
CA LYS A 215 24.31 -57.91 -58.60
C LYS A 215 23.49 -58.43 -59.78
N ILE A 216 22.44 -57.70 -60.18
CA ILE A 216 21.62 -58.03 -61.36
C ILE A 216 22.46 -57.96 -62.63
N ASN A 217 23.26 -56.92 -62.80
CA ASN A 217 24.12 -56.75 -63.96
C ASN A 217 25.17 -57.86 -64.05
N PHE A 218 25.81 -58.21 -62.93
CA PHE A 218 26.75 -59.33 -62.85
C PHE A 218 26.09 -60.66 -63.25
N LEU A 219 24.90 -60.97 -62.72
CA LEU A 219 24.18 -62.20 -63.08
C LEU A 219 23.79 -62.22 -64.55
N LYS A 220 23.38 -61.08 -65.13
CA LYS A 220 23.09 -60.98 -66.57
C LYS A 220 24.34 -61.27 -67.41
N THR A 221 25.47 -60.65 -67.08
CA THR A 221 26.73 -60.88 -67.81
C THR A 221 27.20 -62.32 -67.67
N LEU A 222 27.07 -62.92 -66.47
CA LEU A 222 27.41 -64.32 -66.22
C LEU A 222 26.58 -65.24 -67.12
N HIS A 223 25.26 -65.09 -67.11
CA HIS A 223 24.38 -65.91 -67.93
C HIS A 223 24.62 -65.71 -69.44
N GLU A 224 24.92 -64.48 -69.90
CA GLU A 224 25.30 -64.24 -71.29
C GLU A 224 26.60 -64.97 -71.66
N THR A 225 27.60 -64.97 -70.78
CA THR A 225 28.86 -65.69 -71.01
C THR A 225 28.67 -67.21 -70.99
N GLU A 226 27.90 -67.75 -70.04
CA GLU A 226 27.59 -69.18 -69.97
C GLU A 226 26.81 -69.64 -71.21
N LEU A 227 25.83 -68.86 -71.66
CA LEU A 227 25.11 -69.16 -72.89
C LEU A 227 26.04 -69.15 -74.11
N ALA A 228 26.95 -68.19 -74.21
CA ALA A 228 27.92 -68.13 -75.31
C ALA A 228 28.90 -69.32 -75.27
N GLU A 229 29.36 -69.72 -74.09
CA GLU A 229 30.24 -70.88 -73.92
C GLU A 229 29.51 -72.18 -74.27
N LEU A 230 28.30 -72.40 -73.76
CA LEU A 230 27.48 -73.56 -74.11
C LEU A 230 27.20 -73.61 -75.62
N GLN A 231 26.95 -72.46 -76.25
CA GLN A 231 26.75 -72.39 -77.68
C GLN A 231 28.04 -72.71 -78.46
N SER A 232 29.22 -72.29 -77.96
CA SER A 232 30.53 -72.70 -78.50
C SER A 232 30.75 -74.20 -78.35
N GLN A 233 30.51 -74.76 -77.16
CA GLN A 233 30.66 -76.19 -76.90
C GLN A 233 29.75 -77.03 -77.80
N ILE A 234 28.52 -76.59 -78.04
CA ILE A 234 27.61 -77.25 -78.99
C ILE A 234 28.17 -77.19 -80.42
N SER A 235 28.76 -76.06 -80.84
CA SER A 235 29.42 -75.97 -82.16
C SER A 235 30.71 -76.77 -82.28
N ASP A 236 31.53 -76.83 -81.22
CA ASP A 236 32.81 -77.54 -81.19
C ASP A 236 32.60 -79.07 -81.12
N THR A 237 31.59 -79.52 -80.38
CA THR A 237 31.19 -80.93 -80.30
C THR A 237 30.54 -81.43 -81.60
N CYS A 238 30.13 -80.53 -82.50
CA CYS A 238 29.64 -80.88 -83.84
C CYS A 238 30.77 -81.33 -84.80
N VAL A 239 32.03 -81.37 -84.37
CA VAL A 239 33.12 -82.02 -85.11
C VAL A 239 33.30 -83.45 -84.61
N VAL A 240 32.64 -84.39 -85.31
CA VAL A 240 32.81 -85.83 -85.11
C VAL A 240 34.26 -86.22 -85.43
N LEU A 241 35.11 -86.23 -84.41
CA LEU A 241 36.46 -86.78 -84.45
C LEU A 241 36.40 -88.25 -84.06
N SER A 242 36.46 -89.12 -85.07
CA SER A 242 36.80 -90.53 -84.89
C SER A 242 38.28 -90.62 -84.52
N MET A 243 38.59 -90.59 -83.22
CA MET A 243 39.93 -90.95 -82.74
C MET A 243 39.96 -92.44 -82.41
N ASP A 244 40.61 -93.21 -83.27
CA ASP A 244 41.12 -94.54 -82.92
C ASP A 244 42.30 -94.37 -81.96
N ASN A 245 41.99 -94.37 -80.65
CA ASN A 245 42.97 -94.21 -79.58
C ASN A 245 43.41 -95.60 -79.06
N SER A 246 44.19 -96.32 -79.86
CA SER A 246 44.82 -97.58 -79.44
C SER A 246 46.14 -97.29 -78.73
N ARG A 247 46.05 -96.88 -77.46
CA ARG A 247 47.17 -96.90 -76.53
C ARG A 247 46.66 -97.54 -75.25
N SER A 248 47.27 -98.64 -74.84
CA SER A 248 46.92 -99.34 -73.59
C SER A 248 47.22 -98.40 -72.43
N LEU A 249 46.19 -97.69 -71.99
CA LEU A 249 46.15 -96.98 -70.73
C LEU A 249 46.05 -98.03 -69.62
N ASP A 250 46.81 -97.82 -68.55
CA ASP A 250 46.59 -98.54 -67.30
C ASP A 250 45.25 -98.07 -66.71
N LEU A 251 44.19 -98.74 -67.14
CA LEU A 251 42.82 -98.42 -66.77
C LEU A 251 42.63 -98.60 -65.26
N ASP A 252 43.36 -99.52 -64.63
CA ASP A 252 43.19 -99.82 -63.22
C ASP A 252 43.76 -98.69 -62.34
N GLY A 253 44.94 -98.16 -62.68
CA GLY A 253 45.51 -96.98 -62.01
C GLY A 253 44.66 -95.72 -62.16
N ILE A 254 44.18 -95.43 -63.37
CA ILE A 254 43.32 -94.27 -63.64
C ILE A 254 41.95 -94.42 -62.96
N ILE A 255 41.36 -95.61 -62.96
CA ILE A 255 40.10 -95.88 -62.25
C ILE A 255 40.29 -95.71 -60.73
N ALA A 256 41.44 -96.10 -60.18
CA ALA A 256 41.74 -95.90 -58.77
C ALA A 256 41.90 -94.40 -58.43
N ASP A 257 42.63 -93.64 -59.24
CA ASP A 257 42.82 -92.19 -59.05
C ASP A 257 41.50 -91.42 -59.21
N VAL A 258 40.69 -91.77 -60.22
CA VAL A 258 39.36 -91.19 -60.41
C VAL A 258 38.45 -91.50 -59.24
N LYS A 259 38.45 -92.74 -58.72
CA LYS A 259 37.69 -93.10 -57.51
C LYS A 259 38.16 -92.31 -56.29
N ALA A 260 39.47 -92.16 -56.09
CA ALA A 260 40.02 -91.38 -54.98
C ALA A 260 39.63 -89.90 -55.07
N GLN A 261 39.67 -89.30 -56.27
CA GLN A 261 39.21 -87.92 -56.52
C GLN A 261 37.71 -87.76 -56.27
N TYR A 262 36.87 -88.73 -56.68
CA TYR A 262 35.44 -88.69 -56.40
C TYR A 262 35.14 -88.87 -54.91
N GLU A 263 35.86 -89.74 -54.22
CA GLU A 263 35.75 -89.91 -52.76
C GLU A 263 36.18 -88.62 -52.03
N GLU A 264 37.28 -88.00 -52.44
CA GLU A 264 37.74 -86.71 -51.89
C GLU A 264 36.72 -85.60 -52.15
N MET A 265 36.20 -85.49 -53.37
CA MET A 265 35.21 -84.47 -53.74
C MET A 265 33.86 -84.69 -53.05
N ALA A 266 33.44 -85.95 -52.87
CA ALA A 266 32.25 -86.29 -52.10
C ALA A 266 32.42 -85.96 -50.61
N ASN A 267 33.57 -86.30 -50.02
CA ASN A 267 33.89 -85.95 -48.64
C ASN A 267 34.00 -84.44 -48.45
N HIS A 268 34.61 -83.73 -49.40
CA HIS A 268 34.73 -82.27 -49.37
C HIS A 268 33.35 -81.60 -49.47
N SER A 269 32.49 -82.05 -50.40
CA SER A 269 31.13 -81.54 -50.53
C SER A 269 30.28 -81.82 -49.27
N GLN A 270 30.45 -82.98 -48.65
CA GLN A 270 29.78 -83.29 -47.39
C GLN A 270 30.26 -82.38 -46.26
N ALA A 271 31.59 -82.19 -46.11
CA ALA A 271 32.16 -81.33 -45.09
C ALA A 271 31.76 -79.85 -45.28
N GLU A 272 31.72 -79.36 -46.51
CA GLU A 272 31.25 -78.00 -46.82
C GLU A 272 29.76 -77.83 -46.51
N ALA A 273 28.93 -78.82 -46.85
CA ALA A 273 27.51 -78.79 -46.52
C ALA A 273 27.28 -78.79 -45.00
N GLU A 274 27.99 -79.65 -44.26
CA GLU A 274 27.93 -79.70 -42.80
C GLU A 274 28.40 -78.38 -42.16
N ALA A 275 29.52 -77.82 -42.61
CA ALA A 275 30.01 -76.52 -42.13
C ALA A 275 29.04 -75.37 -42.46
N TRP A 276 28.41 -75.41 -43.63
CA TRP A 276 27.40 -74.43 -44.04
C TRP A 276 26.14 -74.52 -43.17
N TYR A 277 25.64 -75.74 -42.93
CA TYR A 277 24.48 -75.95 -42.04
C TYR A 277 24.80 -75.56 -40.60
N GLN A 278 25.98 -75.87 -40.10
CA GLN A 278 26.41 -75.50 -38.76
C GLN A 278 26.48 -73.98 -38.61
N THR A 279 27.10 -73.28 -39.56
CA THR A 279 27.14 -71.81 -39.58
C THR A 279 25.73 -71.21 -39.66
N LYS A 280 24.84 -71.80 -40.47
CA LYS A 280 23.44 -71.36 -40.56
C LYS A 280 22.67 -71.57 -39.26
N PHE A 281 22.88 -72.69 -38.59
CA PHE A 281 22.26 -72.96 -37.30
C PHE A 281 22.77 -71.99 -36.23
N GLU A 282 24.07 -71.77 -36.14
CA GLU A 282 24.69 -70.82 -35.19
C GLU A 282 24.21 -69.38 -35.43
N THR A 283 24.12 -68.95 -36.68
CA THR A 283 23.61 -67.60 -37.02
C THR A 283 22.13 -67.44 -36.67
N LEU A 284 21.29 -68.44 -36.94
CA LEU A 284 19.88 -68.44 -36.55
C LEU A 284 19.72 -68.47 -35.02
N GLN A 285 20.52 -69.25 -34.32
CA GLN A 285 20.53 -69.31 -32.86
C GLN A 285 20.96 -67.98 -32.24
N ALA A 286 21.99 -67.35 -32.78
CA ALA A 286 22.45 -66.03 -32.35
C ALA A 286 21.40 -64.94 -32.63
N GLN A 287 20.72 -64.99 -33.79
CA GLN A 287 19.63 -64.07 -34.11
C GLN A 287 18.43 -64.27 -33.18
N ALA A 288 18.03 -65.51 -32.91
CA ALA A 288 16.97 -65.82 -31.95
C ALA A 288 17.30 -65.32 -30.54
N GLY A 289 18.56 -65.47 -30.11
CA GLY A 289 19.06 -64.92 -28.85
C GLY A 289 18.95 -63.40 -28.79
N LYS A 290 19.44 -62.69 -29.81
CA LYS A 290 19.33 -61.23 -29.91
C LYS A 290 17.88 -60.75 -29.88
N HIS A 291 17.00 -61.38 -30.65
CA HIS A 291 15.57 -61.03 -30.63
C HIS A 291 14.93 -61.29 -29.27
N GLY A 292 15.34 -62.34 -28.56
CA GLY A 292 14.91 -62.59 -27.18
C GLY A 292 15.38 -61.50 -26.20
N ASP A 293 16.63 -61.07 -26.33
CA ASP A 293 17.21 -60.00 -25.51
C ASP A 293 16.55 -58.64 -25.81
N ASP A 294 16.32 -58.31 -27.08
CA ASP A 294 15.63 -57.09 -27.49
C ASP A 294 14.19 -57.05 -26.96
N LEU A 295 13.47 -58.18 -27.03
CA LEU A 295 12.13 -58.29 -26.48
C LEU A 295 12.12 -58.14 -24.94
N ARG A 296 13.17 -58.63 -24.27
CA ARG A 296 13.34 -58.45 -22.83
C ARG A 296 13.66 -57.01 -22.46
N ASN A 297 14.52 -56.35 -23.23
CA ASN A 297 14.88 -54.94 -23.02
C ASN A 297 13.67 -54.03 -23.21
N THR A 298 12.96 -54.17 -24.33
CA THR A 298 11.72 -53.42 -24.58
C THR A 298 10.66 -53.68 -23.51
N ARG A 299 10.52 -54.91 -23.02
CA ARG A 299 9.63 -55.22 -21.87
C ARG A 299 10.06 -54.50 -20.59
N ASN A 300 11.36 -54.41 -20.31
CA ASN A 300 11.87 -53.70 -19.15
C ASN A 300 11.64 -52.19 -19.28
N GLU A 301 11.89 -51.61 -20.45
CA GLU A 301 11.61 -50.19 -20.74
C GLU A 301 10.13 -49.87 -20.57
N ILE A 302 9.24 -50.73 -21.07
CA ILE A 302 7.79 -50.60 -20.85
C ILE A 302 7.46 -50.64 -19.36
N ALA A 303 8.10 -51.52 -18.58
CA ALA A 303 7.87 -51.59 -17.14
C ALA A 303 8.38 -50.34 -16.41
N GLU A 304 9.51 -49.77 -16.83
CA GLU A 304 10.05 -48.52 -16.29
C GLU A 304 9.19 -47.31 -16.64
N MET A 305 8.75 -47.20 -17.89
CA MET A 305 7.78 -46.18 -18.30
C MET A 305 6.47 -46.30 -17.53
N ASN A 306 5.98 -47.51 -17.29
CA ASN A 306 4.79 -47.70 -16.45
C ASN A 306 5.01 -47.25 -15.00
N ARG A 307 6.19 -47.48 -14.43
CA ARG A 307 6.54 -46.97 -13.09
C ARG A 307 6.64 -45.45 -13.05
N SER A 308 7.21 -44.82 -14.08
CA SER A 308 7.30 -43.36 -14.16
C SER A 308 5.91 -42.73 -14.32
N ILE A 309 5.04 -43.33 -15.14
CA ILE A 309 3.63 -42.93 -15.25
C ILE A 309 2.93 -42.99 -13.89
N GLN A 310 3.05 -44.11 -13.15
CA GLN A 310 2.44 -44.23 -11.81
C GLN A 310 2.97 -43.18 -10.82
N LYS A 311 4.27 -42.89 -10.86
CA LYS A 311 4.88 -41.85 -10.02
C LYS A 311 4.33 -40.46 -10.35
N LEU A 312 4.29 -40.11 -11.63
CA LEU A 312 3.73 -38.84 -12.09
C LEU A 312 2.24 -38.71 -11.75
N GLN A 313 1.48 -39.80 -11.89
CA GLN A 313 0.07 -39.84 -11.50
C GLN A 313 -0.10 -39.53 -10.00
N ALA A 314 0.72 -40.16 -9.15
CA ALA A 314 0.71 -39.91 -7.71
C ALA A 314 1.11 -38.46 -7.38
N GLU A 315 2.12 -37.91 -8.04
CA GLU A 315 2.51 -36.51 -7.89
C GLU A 315 1.36 -35.57 -8.29
N ILE A 316 0.69 -35.81 -9.42
CA ILE A 316 -0.49 -35.06 -9.85
C ILE A 316 -1.58 -35.09 -8.79
N ASP A 317 -1.88 -36.27 -8.24
CA ASP A 317 -2.92 -36.41 -7.21
C ASP A 317 -2.54 -35.73 -5.89
N THR A 318 -1.26 -35.75 -5.51
CA THR A 318 -0.80 -35.00 -4.33
C THR A 318 -0.92 -33.49 -4.53
N VAL A 319 -0.55 -32.96 -5.70
CA VAL A 319 -0.68 -31.53 -6.03
C VAL A 319 -2.15 -31.12 -6.11
N LYS A 320 -3.02 -31.94 -6.71
CA LYS A 320 -4.48 -31.71 -6.70
C LYS A 320 -5.03 -31.62 -5.28
N ASN A 321 -4.62 -32.54 -4.40
CA ASN A 321 -5.04 -32.50 -3.00
C ASN A 321 -4.51 -31.28 -2.25
N GLN A 322 -3.28 -30.83 -2.53
CA GLN A 322 -2.73 -29.59 -1.98
C GLN A 322 -3.51 -28.37 -2.47
N ARG A 323 -3.82 -28.30 -3.76
CA ARG A 323 -4.64 -27.23 -4.34
C ARG A 323 -6.01 -27.16 -3.68
N ALA A 324 -6.70 -28.30 -3.55
CA ALA A 324 -8.02 -28.35 -2.90
C ALA A 324 -7.97 -27.87 -1.42
N LYS A 325 -6.90 -28.23 -0.69
CA LYS A 325 -6.69 -27.75 0.69
C LYS A 325 -6.46 -26.23 0.74
N LEU A 326 -5.66 -25.69 -0.17
CA LEU A 326 -5.42 -24.25 -0.26
C LEU A 326 -6.68 -23.49 -0.65
N GLU A 327 -7.47 -24.01 -1.60
CA GLU A 327 -8.76 -23.43 -1.99
C GLU A 327 -9.74 -23.40 -0.81
N SER A 328 -9.84 -24.49 -0.02
CA SER A 328 -10.64 -24.50 1.21
C SER A 328 -10.15 -23.47 2.22
N SER A 329 -8.83 -23.39 2.43
CA SER A 329 -8.23 -22.41 3.35
C SER A 329 -8.47 -20.96 2.91
N ILE A 330 -8.46 -20.69 1.60
CA ILE A 330 -8.77 -19.36 1.05
C ILE A 330 -10.25 -19.04 1.28
N ALA A 331 -11.15 -19.96 0.96
CA ALA A 331 -12.58 -19.77 1.15
C ALA A 331 -12.94 -19.50 2.64
N GLU A 332 -12.33 -20.25 3.57
CA GLU A 332 -12.51 -20.02 5.01
C GLU A 332 -11.97 -18.64 5.45
N ALA A 333 -10.82 -18.22 4.94
CA ALA A 333 -10.25 -16.90 5.24
C ALA A 333 -11.10 -15.76 4.66
N GLU A 334 -11.64 -15.94 3.45
CA GLU A 334 -12.55 -14.99 2.81
C GLU A 334 -13.86 -14.86 3.59
N GLU A 335 -14.47 -15.97 4.03
CA GLU A 335 -15.68 -15.97 4.85
C GLU A 335 -15.44 -15.26 6.20
N GLN A 336 -14.33 -15.59 6.88
CA GLN A 336 -13.95 -14.92 8.13
C GLN A 336 -13.71 -13.43 7.92
N GLY A 337 -13.06 -13.05 6.82
CA GLY A 337 -12.83 -11.66 6.44
C GLY A 337 -14.14 -10.92 6.16
N GLU A 338 -15.08 -11.54 5.46
CA GLU A 338 -16.39 -10.96 5.16
C GLU A 338 -17.22 -10.76 6.43
N LEU A 339 -17.20 -11.73 7.37
CA LEU A 339 -17.85 -11.61 8.67
C LEU A 339 -17.26 -10.47 9.50
N ALA A 340 -15.93 -10.34 9.54
CA ALA A 340 -15.27 -9.24 10.24
C ALA A 340 -15.62 -7.87 9.63
N LEU A 341 -15.70 -7.78 8.30
CA LEU A 341 -16.13 -6.56 7.62
C LEU A 341 -17.60 -6.22 7.90
N LYS A 342 -18.49 -7.22 7.94
CA LYS A 342 -19.90 -7.04 8.32
C LYS A 342 -20.02 -6.49 9.75
N ASP A 343 -19.29 -7.05 10.71
CA ASP A 343 -19.27 -6.57 12.09
C ASP A 343 -18.72 -5.13 12.21
N ALA A 344 -17.61 -4.83 11.53
CA ALA A 344 -17.05 -3.49 11.50
C ALA A 344 -18.02 -2.45 10.88
N ARG A 345 -18.71 -2.81 9.79
CA ARG A 345 -19.74 -1.96 9.17
C ARG A 345 -20.94 -1.74 10.10
N ALA A 346 -21.38 -2.78 10.82
CA ALA A 346 -22.46 -2.66 11.80
C ALA A 346 -22.08 -1.70 12.94
N LYS A 347 -20.87 -1.83 13.50
CA LYS A 347 -20.35 -0.92 14.53
C LYS A 347 -20.22 0.52 14.04
N LEU A 348 -19.77 0.70 12.80
CA LEU A 348 -19.70 2.02 12.18
C LEU A 348 -21.08 2.66 12.06
N ALA A 349 -22.08 1.92 11.58
CA ALA A 349 -23.46 2.39 11.48
C ALA A 349 -24.05 2.76 12.85
N GLU A 350 -23.79 1.96 13.89
CA GLU A 350 -24.22 2.25 15.27
C GLU A 350 -23.62 3.56 15.79
N VAL A 351 -22.31 3.78 15.56
CA VAL A 351 -21.62 5.01 15.98
C VAL A 351 -22.11 6.22 15.20
N GLU A 352 -22.37 6.08 13.90
CA GLU A 352 -22.95 7.14 13.07
C GLU A 352 -24.36 7.52 13.55
N GLU A 353 -25.19 6.54 13.90
CA GLU A 353 -26.52 6.78 14.46
C GLU A 353 -26.43 7.49 15.82
N ALA A 354 -25.53 7.05 16.71
CA ALA A 354 -25.30 7.69 18.00
C ALA A 354 -24.81 9.14 17.83
N LEU A 355 -23.90 9.40 16.88
CA LEU A 355 -23.44 10.74 16.55
C LEU A 355 -24.59 11.62 16.04
N GLN A 356 -25.47 11.07 15.20
CA GLN A 356 -26.61 11.81 14.66
C GLN A 356 -27.62 12.16 15.76
N LYS A 357 -27.91 11.23 16.68
CA LYS A 357 -28.73 11.49 17.87
C LYS A 357 -28.12 12.59 18.74
N ALA A 358 -26.83 12.52 19.03
CA ALA A 358 -26.13 13.55 19.81
C ALA A 358 -26.18 14.94 19.15
N LYS A 359 -26.06 15.01 17.81
CA LYS A 359 -26.24 16.27 17.07
C LYS A 359 -27.66 16.82 17.18
N GLN A 360 -28.69 15.96 17.11
CA GLN A 360 -30.08 16.35 17.28
C GLN A 360 -30.36 16.86 18.70
N ASP A 361 -29.82 16.18 19.72
CA ASP A 361 -29.93 16.60 21.11
C ASP A 361 -29.26 17.94 21.37
N LEU A 362 -28.06 18.16 20.82
CA LEU A 362 -27.38 19.46 20.90
C LEU A 362 -28.22 20.57 20.24
N ALA A 363 -28.78 20.31 19.06
CA ALA A 363 -29.65 21.27 18.37
C ALA A 363 -30.93 21.56 19.17
N ARG A 364 -31.49 20.58 19.87
CA ARG A 364 -32.63 20.77 20.80
C ARG A 364 -32.22 21.64 21.99
N LEU A 365 -31.13 21.33 22.67
CA LEU A 365 -30.64 22.09 23.83
C LEU A 365 -30.35 23.56 23.48
N LEU A 366 -29.80 23.81 22.29
CA LEU A 366 -29.58 25.17 21.79
C LEU A 366 -30.89 25.96 21.62
N ARG A 367 -31.96 25.30 21.13
CA ARG A 367 -33.30 25.94 21.03
C ARG A 367 -33.88 26.24 22.41
N GLU A 368 -33.84 25.26 23.32
CA GLU A 368 -34.31 25.44 24.70
C GLU A 368 -33.56 26.57 25.42
N TYR A 369 -32.24 26.66 25.23
CA TYR A 369 -31.43 27.74 25.78
C TYR A 369 -31.80 29.10 25.17
N GLN A 370 -32.06 29.17 23.87
CA GLN A 370 -32.50 30.40 23.22
C GLN A 370 -33.88 30.85 23.72
N GLU A 371 -34.81 29.91 23.92
CA GLU A 371 -36.13 30.18 24.51
C GLU A 371 -36.01 30.70 25.94
N LEU A 372 -35.18 30.06 26.77
CA LEU A 372 -34.92 30.49 28.14
C LEU A 372 -34.29 31.88 28.20
N MET A 373 -33.35 32.18 27.29
CA MET A 373 -32.77 33.51 27.15
C MET A 373 -33.83 34.55 26.81
N ASN A 374 -34.76 34.24 25.89
CA ASN A 374 -35.85 35.14 25.53
C ASN A 374 -36.78 35.41 26.72
N VAL A 375 -37.13 34.39 27.52
CA VAL A 375 -37.91 34.56 28.76
C VAL A 375 -37.17 35.43 29.76
N LYS A 376 -35.86 35.20 29.95
CA LYS A 376 -35.03 36.00 30.87
C LYS A 376 -35.00 37.47 30.46
N LEU A 377 -34.86 37.76 29.16
CA LEU A 377 -34.92 39.13 28.65
C LEU A 377 -36.30 39.77 28.89
N GLY A 378 -37.39 39.00 28.74
CA GLY A 378 -38.74 39.45 29.11
C GLY A 378 -38.85 39.82 30.59
N LEU A 379 -38.36 38.96 31.48
CA LEU A 379 -38.35 39.21 32.92
C LEU A 379 -37.48 40.43 33.31
N ASP A 380 -36.32 40.62 32.66
CA ASP A 380 -35.50 41.82 32.89
C ASP A 380 -36.26 43.11 32.54
N ILE A 381 -37.05 43.08 31.46
CA ILE A 381 -37.89 44.20 31.04
C ILE A 381 -38.96 44.46 32.11
N GLU A 382 -39.66 43.41 32.57
CA GLU A 382 -40.67 43.51 33.62
C GLU A 382 -40.07 44.10 34.92
N ILE A 383 -38.94 43.56 35.39
CA ILE A 383 -38.23 44.08 36.58
C ILE A 383 -37.86 45.55 36.39
N ALA A 384 -37.35 45.93 35.22
CA ALA A 384 -37.03 47.33 34.92
C ALA A 384 -38.28 48.23 34.93
N THR A 385 -39.43 47.74 34.47
CA THR A 385 -40.70 48.47 34.56
C THR A 385 -41.21 48.59 35.99
N TYR A 386 -41.15 47.52 36.79
CA TYR A 386 -41.54 47.55 38.21
C TYR A 386 -40.64 48.50 39.02
N ARG A 387 -39.33 48.53 38.77
CA ARG A 387 -38.40 49.49 39.41
C ARG A 387 -38.79 50.94 39.11
N LYS A 388 -39.11 51.26 37.85
CA LYS A 388 -39.57 52.60 37.46
C LYS A 388 -40.88 53.01 38.13
N LEU A 389 -41.81 52.07 38.30
CA LEU A 389 -43.05 52.33 39.04
C LEU A 389 -42.77 52.61 40.52
N LEU A 390 -41.89 51.84 41.15
CA LEU A 390 -41.48 52.05 42.55
C LEU A 390 -40.78 53.40 42.77
N GLU A 391 -39.84 53.76 41.90
CA GLU A 391 -39.15 55.07 41.93
C GLU A 391 -40.15 56.24 41.78
N GLY A 392 -41.23 56.02 41.04
CA GLY A 392 -42.34 56.98 40.90
C GLY A 392 -43.22 57.10 42.15
N GLU A 393 -43.36 56.03 42.95
CA GLU A 393 -44.08 56.06 44.23
C GLU A 393 -43.25 56.65 45.37
N GLU A 394 -41.92 56.45 45.41
CA GLU A 394 -41.02 57.05 46.41
C GLU A 394 -40.81 58.57 46.22
N SER A 395 -41.16 59.10 45.04
CA SER A 395 -41.08 60.53 44.70
C SER A 395 -42.34 61.33 45.05
N ARG A 396 -43.30 60.71 45.75
CA ARG A 396 -44.57 61.30 46.20
C ARG A 396 -44.58 61.46 47.70
#